data_AF-A0A368EX94-F1
#
_entry.id   AF-A0A368EX94-F1
#
_cell.length_a   1.000
_cell.length_b   1.000
_cell.length_c   1.000
_cell.angle_alpha   90.00
_cell.angle_beta   90.00
_cell.angle_gamma   90.00
#
_symmetry.space_group_name_H-M   'P 1'
#
loop_
_entity.id
_entity.type
_entity.pdbx_description
1 polymer ?
#
loop_
_entity_poly.entity_id
_entity_poly.type
_entity_poly.pdbx_seq_one_letter_code
_entity_poly.pdbx_strand_id
1 'polypeptide(L)'
;RYLVPVIGVTNTAGRVFFGWLADRGYVSALAINNFSLLACGILTLAAPLLPTFSLQMTYAALFGFIISAYVCLTSIVLSDLLGLEKLTNSFGLLVVARGIASLAGSPFAGKFFKL
;
A
#
# COMPACT_ATOMS: atom_id res chain seq x y z
N ARG A 1 2.09 -19.91 7.66
CA ARG A 1 0.99 -20.46 6.80
C ARG A 1 -0.36 -19.75 7.02
N TYR A 2 -0.61 -19.10 8.16
CA TYR A 2 -1.85 -18.34 8.43
C TYR A 2 -1.80 -16.84 8.08
N LEU A 3 -0.65 -16.32 7.66
CA LEU A 3 -0.46 -14.88 7.40
C LEU A 3 -1.20 -14.39 6.14
N VAL A 4 -1.20 -15.19 5.08
CA VAL A 4 -1.82 -14.85 3.78
C VAL A 4 -3.33 -14.59 3.89
N PRO A 5 -4.14 -15.48 4.52
CA PRO A 5 -5.57 -15.21 4.66
C PRO A 5 -5.86 -14.02 5.58
N VAL A 6 -5.06 -13.82 6.65
CA VAL A 6 -5.21 -12.66 7.53
C VAL A 6 -5.01 -11.37 6.75
N ILE A 7 -3.92 -11.26 5.96
CA ILE A 7 -3.66 -10.10 5.09
C ILE A 7 -4.83 -9.84 4.14
N GLY A 8 -5.41 -10.88 3.54
CA GLY A 8 -6.54 -10.73 2.63
C GLY A 8 -7.78 -10.14 3.32
N VAL A 9 -8.11 -10.63 4.52
CA VAL A 9 -9.25 -10.13 5.30
C VAL A 9 -9.00 -8.68 5.75
N THR A 10 -7.83 -8.34 6.30
CA THR A 10 -7.53 -6.96 6.68
C THR A 10 -7.45 -6.03 5.47
N ASN A 11 -6.96 -6.51 4.32
CA ASN A 11 -6.94 -5.70 3.11
C ASN A 11 -8.37 -5.34 2.70
N THR A 12 -9.27 -6.31 2.68
CA THR A 12 -10.66 -6.09 2.30
C THR A 12 -11.37 -5.14 3.26
N ALA A 13 -11.20 -5.35 4.57
CA ALA A 13 -11.75 -4.46 5.60
C ALA A 13 -11.19 -3.04 5.49
N GLY A 14 -9.89 -2.90 5.23
CA GLY A 14 -9.24 -1.60 5.05
C GLY A 14 -9.73 -0.85 3.82
N ARG A 15 -9.99 -1.54 2.69
CA ARG A 15 -10.60 -0.91 1.51
C ARG A 15 -11.96 -0.28 1.83
N VAL A 16 -12.80 -0.97 2.59
CA VAL A 16 -14.12 -0.46 2.99
C VAL A 16 -13.97 0.75 3.92
N PHE A 17 -13.12 0.65 4.93
CA PHE A 17 -12.90 1.73 5.89
C PHE A 17 -12.32 2.99 5.23
N PHE A 18 -11.25 2.85 4.45
CA PHE A 18 -10.62 3.98 3.76
C PHE A 18 -11.47 4.51 2.60
N GLY A 19 -12.23 3.64 1.93
CA GLY A 19 -13.21 4.07 0.92
C GLY A 19 -14.27 4.97 1.53
N TRP A 20 -14.82 4.59 2.68
CA TRP A 20 -15.76 5.43 3.41
C TRP A 20 -15.13 6.72 3.95
N LEU A 21 -13.87 6.66 4.41
CA LEU A 21 -13.16 7.84 4.90
C LEU A 21 -12.85 8.84 3.78
N ALA A 22 -12.53 8.36 2.57
CA ALA A 22 -12.25 9.20 1.41
C ALA A 22 -13.52 9.85 0.83
N ASP A 23 -14.64 9.13 0.84
CA ASP A 23 -15.95 9.66 0.42
C ASP A 23 -16.38 10.88 1.24
N ARG A 24 -15.93 10.92 2.51
CA ARG A 24 -16.32 11.93 3.48
C ARG A 24 -15.69 13.31 3.25
N GLY A 25 -14.73 13.46 2.33
CA GLY A 25 -14.15 14.75 1.93
C GLY A 25 -13.37 15.53 3.01
N TYR A 26 -13.30 15.02 4.24
CA TYR A 26 -12.66 15.70 5.38
C TYR A 26 -11.14 15.80 5.28
N VAL A 27 -10.48 14.97 4.45
CA VAL A 27 -9.03 14.94 4.32
C VAL A 27 -8.65 14.72 2.85
N SER A 28 -7.76 15.55 2.33
CA SER A 28 -7.18 15.37 0.98
C SER A 28 -6.70 13.93 0.82
N ALA A 29 -7.23 13.22 -0.17
CA ALA A 29 -6.82 11.85 -0.47
C ALA A 29 -5.29 11.76 -0.69
N LEU A 30 -4.66 12.85 -1.14
CA LEU A 30 -3.21 12.98 -1.27
C LEU A 30 -2.50 12.94 0.10
N ALA A 31 -3.03 13.64 1.11
CA ALA A 31 -2.46 13.67 2.45
C ALA A 31 -2.59 12.31 3.15
N ILE A 32 -3.75 11.64 3.02
CA ILE A 32 -3.91 10.27 3.55
C ILE A 32 -2.95 9.31 2.83
N ASN A 33 -2.81 9.43 1.51
CA ASN A 33 -1.92 8.57 0.73
C ASN A 33 -0.46 8.73 1.18
N ASN A 34 0.02 9.97 1.32
CA ASN A 34 1.37 10.27 1.81
C ASN A 34 1.61 9.76 3.23
N PHE A 35 0.65 9.97 4.15
CA PHE A 35 0.75 9.47 5.52
C PHE A 35 0.80 7.93 5.57
N SER A 36 -0.04 7.29 4.77
CA SER A 36 -0.07 5.84 4.61
C SER A 36 1.25 5.31 4.04
N LEU A 37 1.86 6.01 3.09
CA LEU A 37 3.16 5.64 2.52
C LEU A 37 4.28 5.74 3.54
N LEU A 38 4.33 6.83 4.32
CA LEU A 38 5.31 7.04 5.37
C LEU A 38 5.16 6.00 6.47
N ALA A 39 3.93 5.76 6.93
CA ALA A 39 3.64 4.73 7.92
C ALA A 39 4.06 3.33 7.42
N CYS A 40 3.77 3.00 6.16
CA CYS A 40 4.17 1.73 5.55
C CYS A 40 5.70 1.59 5.46
N GLY A 41 6.39 2.66 5.07
CA GLY A 41 7.86 2.68 4.97
C GLY A 41 8.53 2.47 6.33
N ILE A 42 8.06 3.18 7.37
CA ILE A 42 8.56 3.01 8.74
C ILE A 42 8.28 1.59 9.24
N LEU A 43 7.09 1.06 8.99
CA LEU A 43 6.73 -0.30 9.36
C LEU A 43 7.65 -1.32 8.67
N THR A 44 7.91 -1.13 7.38
CA THR A 44 8.78 -2.02 6.57
C THR A 44 10.23 -2.00 7.05
N LEU A 45 10.74 -0.85 7.48
CA LEU A 45 12.06 -0.73 8.09
C LEU A 45 12.14 -1.42 9.46
N ALA A 46 11.03 -1.44 10.21
CA ALA A 46 10.93 -2.15 11.48
C ALA A 46 10.69 -3.66 11.33
N ALA A 47 10.22 -4.13 10.17
CA ALA A 47 9.92 -5.54 9.90
C ALA A 47 11.09 -6.52 10.13
N PRO A 48 12.34 -6.26 9.70
CA PRO A 48 13.46 -7.17 9.94
C PRO A 48 13.89 -7.29 11.41
N LEU A 49 13.43 -6.42 12.32
CA LEU A 49 13.83 -6.39 13.73
C LEU A 49 12.94 -7.24 14.66
N LEU A 50 11.91 -7.91 14.14
CA LEU A 50 10.87 -8.57 14.93
C LEU A 50 10.94 -10.12 14.79
N PRO A 51 11.60 -10.84 15.72
CA PRO A 51 11.82 -12.29 15.63
C PRO A 51 10.61 -13.14 16.06
N THR A 52 9.53 -12.55 16.58
CA THR A 52 8.41 -13.29 17.19
C THR A 52 7.24 -13.48 16.21
N PHE A 53 6.70 -14.71 16.14
CA PHE A 53 5.58 -15.08 15.25
C PHE A 53 4.34 -14.19 15.43
N SER A 54 3.99 -13.84 16.67
CA SER A 54 2.88 -12.93 16.96
C SER A 54 3.11 -11.53 16.39
N LEU A 55 4.33 -10.99 16.49
CA LEU A 55 4.67 -9.67 15.95
C LEU A 55 4.64 -9.65 14.43
N GLN A 56 5.08 -10.73 13.77
CA GLN A 56 4.95 -10.89 12.32
C GLN A 56 3.48 -10.93 11.88
N MET A 57 2.59 -11.48 12.69
CA MET A 57 1.16 -11.55 12.40
C MET A 57 0.49 -10.17 12.51
N THR A 58 0.80 -9.41 13.55
CA THR A 58 0.31 -8.03 13.70
C THR A 58 0.90 -7.11 12.62
N TYR A 59 2.18 -7.29 12.28
CA TYR A 59 2.83 -6.59 11.17
C TYR A 59 2.12 -6.86 9.84
N ALA A 60 1.87 -8.13 9.52
CA ALA A 60 1.19 -8.52 8.30
C ALA A 60 -0.22 -7.94 8.22
N ALA A 61 -0.96 -7.92 9.32
CA ALA A 61 -2.29 -7.33 9.38
C ALA A 61 -2.27 -5.80 9.16
N LEU A 62 -1.36 -5.09 9.84
CA LEU A 62 -1.18 -3.63 9.69
C LEU A 62 -0.70 -3.26 8.28
N PHE A 63 0.29 -3.97 7.76
CA PHE A 63 0.78 -3.78 6.41
C PHE A 63 -0.33 -4.02 5.38
N GLY A 64 -1.11 -5.10 5.54
CA GLY A 64 -2.26 -5.42 4.68
C GLY A 64 -3.35 -4.35 4.71
N PHE A 65 -3.58 -3.74 5.87
CA PHE A 65 -4.53 -2.63 6.06
C PHE A 65 -4.02 -1.33 5.41
N ILE A 66 -2.76 -0.96 5.64
CA ILE A 66 -2.15 0.26 5.10
C ILE A 66 -2.02 0.20 3.58
N ILE A 67 -1.61 -0.95 3.02
CA ILE A 67 -1.48 -1.10 1.56
C ILE A 67 -2.84 -1.07 0.86
N SER A 68 -3.92 -1.49 1.54
CA SER A 68 -5.28 -1.38 1.03
C SER A 68 -5.72 0.07 0.83
N ALA A 69 -5.34 0.95 1.78
CA ALA A 69 -5.60 2.39 1.72
C ALA A 69 -4.93 3.00 0.49
N TYR A 70 -3.65 2.68 0.29
CA TYR A 70 -2.88 3.18 -0.85
C TYR A 70 -3.50 2.78 -2.19
N VAL A 71 -3.88 1.52 -2.35
CA VAL A 71 -4.46 1.01 -3.60
C VAL A 71 -5.83 1.65 -3.87
N CYS A 72 -6.69 1.78 -2.86
CA CYS A 72 -8.00 2.42 -3.01
C CYS A 72 -7.89 3.93 -3.26
N LEU A 73 -7.04 4.64 -2.52
CA LEU A 73 -6.90 6.09 -2.67
C LEU A 73 -6.17 6.48 -3.95
N THR A 74 -5.31 5.64 -4.52
CA THR A 74 -4.59 5.97 -5.77
C THR A 74 -5.57 6.39 -6.88
N SER A 75 -6.67 5.65 -7.05
CA SER A 75 -7.69 6.00 -8.06
C SER A 75 -8.40 7.30 -7.74
N ILE A 76 -8.72 7.56 -6.47
CA ILE A 76 -9.43 8.75 -6.00
C ILE A 76 -8.56 10.00 -6.17
N VAL A 77 -7.29 9.92 -5.75
CA VAL A 77 -6.30 11.00 -5.90
C VAL A 77 -6.09 11.35 -7.37
N LEU A 78 -5.98 10.34 -8.24
CA LEU A 78 -5.82 10.59 -9.67
C LEU A 78 -7.06 11.22 -10.29
N SER A 79 -8.27 10.79 -9.91
CA SER A 79 -9.50 11.44 -10.40
C SER A 79 -9.61 12.88 -9.94
N ASP A 80 -9.14 13.18 -8.73
CA ASP A 80 -9.18 14.52 -8.12
C ASP A 80 -8.14 15.47 -8.75
N LEU A 81 -6.92 14.98 -9.03
CA LEU A 81 -5.84 15.81 -9.62
C LEU A 81 -5.90 15.96 -11.14
N LEU A 82 -6.28 14.91 -11.88
CA LEU A 82 -6.16 14.84 -13.34
C LEU A 82 -7.51 14.87 -14.07
N GLY A 83 -8.61 14.75 -13.33
CA GLY A 83 -9.95 14.60 -13.88
C GLY A 83 -10.23 13.19 -14.40
N LEU A 84 -11.52 12.83 -14.45
CA LEU A 84 -11.98 11.49 -14.83
C LEU A 84 -11.58 11.10 -16.26
N GLU A 85 -11.42 12.08 -17.16
CA GLU A 85 -11.14 11.87 -18.58
C GLU A 85 -9.74 11.27 -18.84
N LYS A 86 -8.77 11.59 -17.97
CA LYS A 86 -7.38 11.10 -18.07
C LYS A 86 -7.02 10.06 -17.00
N LEU A 87 -7.99 9.65 -16.17
CA LEU A 87 -7.80 8.70 -15.07
C LEU A 87 -7.14 7.40 -15.53
N THR A 88 -7.71 6.75 -16.55
CA THR A 88 -7.25 5.43 -17.02
C THR A 88 -5.84 5.47 -17.59
N ASN A 89 -5.50 6.52 -18.34
CA ASN A 89 -4.18 6.67 -18.94
C ASN A 89 -3.11 6.90 -17.85
N SER A 90 -3.38 7.80 -16.91
CA SER A 90 -2.46 8.11 -15.80
C SER A 90 -2.31 6.94 -14.82
N PHE A 91 -3.41 6.25 -14.51
CA PHE A 91 -3.38 5.05 -13.67
C PHE A 91 -2.59 3.92 -14.34
N GLY A 92 -2.80 3.70 -15.64
CA GLY A 92 -2.03 2.74 -16.43
C GLY A 92 -0.52 3.04 -16.39
N LEU A 93 -0.14 4.30 -16.59
CA LEU A 93 1.27 4.72 -16.52
C LEU A 93 1.89 4.51 -15.12
N LEU A 94 1.14 4.81 -14.05
CA LEU A 94 1.59 4.54 -12.67
C LEU A 94 1.79 3.05 -12.40
N VAL A 95 0.89 2.20 -12.88
CA VAL A 95 0.99 0.75 -12.72
C VAL A 95 2.21 0.22 -13.48
N VAL A 96 2.46 0.71 -14.70
CA VAL A 96 3.66 0.35 -15.48
C VAL A 96 4.93 0.76 -14.73
N ALA A 97 4.99 1.99 -14.21
CA ALA A 97 6.14 2.46 -13.43
C ALA A 97 6.38 1.60 -12.17
N ARG A 98 5.32 1.23 -11.44
CA ARG A 98 5.43 0.28 -10.31
C ARG A 98 5.88 -1.10 -10.76
N GLY A 99 5.41 -1.57 -11.92
CA GLY A 99 5.84 -2.83 -12.52
C GLY A 99 7.34 -2.85 -12.78
N ILE A 100 7.86 -1.82 -13.44
CA ILE A 100 9.30 -1.66 -13.68
C ILE A 100 10.07 -1.57 -12.36
N ALA A 101 9.57 -0.79 -11.39
CA ALA A 101 10.17 -0.71 -10.06
C ALA A 101 10.21 -2.07 -9.33
N SER A 102 9.19 -2.92 -9.49
CA SER A 102 9.17 -4.26 -8.90
C SER A 102 10.15 -5.23 -9.59
N LEU A 103 10.28 -5.12 -10.93
CA LEU A 103 11.26 -5.88 -11.70
C LEU A 103 12.69 -5.49 -11.34
N ALA A 104 12.95 -4.21 -11.05
CA ALA A 104 14.23 -3.74 -10.54
C ALA A 104 14.42 -4.08 -9.05
N GLY A 105 13.37 -4.00 -8.24
CA GLY A 105 13.43 -4.33 -6.80
C GLY A 105 13.81 -5.78 -6.53
N SER A 106 13.35 -6.71 -7.37
CA SER A 106 13.65 -8.14 -7.28
C SER A 106 15.17 -8.47 -7.29
N PRO A 107 15.97 -8.02 -8.28
CA PRO A 107 17.42 -8.22 -8.29
C PRO A 107 18.16 -7.41 -7.22
N PHE A 108 17.66 -6.24 -6.82
CA PHE A 108 18.24 -5.51 -5.68
C PHE A 108 18.07 -6.28 -4.38
N ALA A 109 16.86 -6.76 -4.06
CA ALA A 109 16.60 -7.59 -2.88
C ALA A 109 17.43 -8.89 -2.90
N GLY A 110 17.56 -9.52 -4.07
CA GLY A 110 18.40 -10.71 -4.25
C GLY A 110 19.90 -10.47 -4.03
N LYS A 111 20.41 -9.27 -4.32
CA LYS A 111 21.81 -8.90 -4.03
C LYS A 111 22.04 -8.64 -2.54
N PHE A 112 21.11 -7.96 -1.86
CA PHE A 112 21.24 -7.68 -0.42
C PHE A 112 21.07 -8.92 0.46
N PHE A 113 20.26 -9.90 0.05
CA PHE A 113 20.04 -11.13 0.81
C PHE A 113 21.17 -12.18 0.62
N LYS A 114 22.10 -11.94 -0.31
CA LYS A 114 23.17 -12.87 -0.67
C LYS A 114 24.59 -12.37 -0.33
N LEU A 115 24.68 -11.29 0.46
CA LEU A 115 25.87 -10.83 1.18
C LEU A 115 25.75 -11.24 2.64
#